data_AF-A0A950NAJ6-F1
#
_entry.id   AF-A0A950NAJ6-F1
#
_cell.length_a   1.000
_cell.length_b   1.000
_cell.length_c   1.000
_cell.angle_alpha   90.00
_cell.angle_beta   90.00
_cell.angle_gamma   90.00
#
_symmetry.space_group_name_H-M   'P 1'
#
loop_
_entity.id
_entity.type
_entity.pdbx_description
1 polymer ?
#
loop_
_entity_poly.entity_id
_entity_poly.type
_entity_poly.pdbx_seq_one_letter_code
_entity_poly.pdbx_strand_id
1 'polypeptide(L)'
;MRFALLSLALLVAAGCGRQEEVRRYRAPKDPLWRILGAVAPGPNATWFFKVPAPADRLDSVKPEVLAFFQKLKLEDGQLRWTLPQGWVEEKGAPQREATLRFGDREPKLEMSIVRFQGDGGGMLPNLNRWRDQLGLEKIGESELPTLAKKLDGVAAEVWVVDLVGPQRPGAGPRAMAKPQEVSPPANRAPTLDDIRSMFTYERPPGWKENPQPS
;
A
#
# COMPACT_ATOMS: atom_id res chain seq x y z
N MET A 1 -53.77 -0.34 71.37
CA MET A 1 -52.41 0.15 71.67
C MET A 1 -51.46 -0.57 70.71
N ARG A 2 -50.94 0.17 69.70
CA ARG A 2 -49.65 -0.04 68.96
C ARG A 2 -49.46 -1.37 68.20
N PHE A 3 -49.65 -1.41 66.86
CA PHE A 3 -48.63 -1.22 65.79
C PHE A 3 -47.39 -2.12 65.98
N ALA A 4 -46.89 -3.00 65.09
CA ALA A 4 -46.88 -3.09 63.62
C ALA A 4 -46.65 -4.59 63.22
N LEU A 5 -47.32 -5.22 62.26
CA LEU A 5 -47.27 -5.13 60.78
C LEU A 5 -45.91 -5.33 60.10
N LEU A 6 -45.86 -6.45 59.37
CA LEU A 6 -45.38 -6.64 57.99
C LEU A 6 -43.88 -6.88 57.71
N SER A 7 -43.61 -8.17 57.49
CA SER A 7 -42.96 -8.75 56.29
C SER A 7 -41.65 -8.12 55.80
N LEU A 8 -40.56 -8.78 56.16
CA LEU A 8 -39.25 -8.66 55.54
C LEU A 8 -39.30 -9.24 54.11
N ALA A 9 -39.57 -8.39 53.12
CA ALA A 9 -39.40 -8.73 51.71
C ALA A 9 -37.92 -8.57 51.32
N LEU A 10 -37.23 -9.70 51.20
CA LEU A 10 -35.86 -9.80 50.70
C LEU A 10 -35.85 -9.55 49.18
N LEU A 11 -35.66 -8.30 48.74
CA LEU A 11 -35.48 -7.96 47.33
C LEU A 11 -34.02 -8.22 46.91
N VAL A 12 -33.73 -9.45 46.50
CA VAL A 12 -32.50 -9.78 45.76
C VAL A 12 -32.68 -9.30 44.33
N ALA A 13 -32.28 -8.05 44.06
CA ALA A 13 -32.17 -7.58 42.69
C ALA A 13 -31.03 -8.34 42.00
N ALA A 14 -31.39 -9.27 41.12
CA ALA A 14 -30.51 -9.94 40.19
C ALA A 14 -29.94 -8.94 39.17
N GLY A 15 -28.97 -8.14 39.62
CA GLY A 15 -28.16 -7.27 38.76
C GLY A 15 -26.99 -8.05 38.18
N CYS A 16 -27.25 -9.01 37.30
CA CYS A 16 -26.23 -9.51 36.38
C CYS A 16 -25.89 -8.38 35.39
N GLY A 17 -25.06 -7.43 35.83
CA GLY A 17 -24.42 -6.47 34.95
C GLY A 17 -23.62 -7.26 33.92
N ARG A 18 -23.97 -7.10 32.64
CA ARG A 18 -23.30 -7.70 31.49
C ARG A 18 -21.79 -7.70 31.73
N GLN A 19 -21.19 -8.89 31.89
CA GLN A 19 -19.75 -9.02 31.70
C GLN A 19 -19.50 -8.59 30.26
N GLU A 20 -18.84 -7.45 30.08
CA GLU A 20 -18.23 -7.12 28.80
C GLU A 20 -17.24 -8.24 28.49
N GLU A 21 -17.69 -9.20 27.70
CA GLU A 21 -16.82 -10.19 27.09
C GLU A 21 -15.77 -9.41 26.30
N VAL A 22 -14.51 -9.47 26.76
CA VAL A 22 -13.36 -8.90 26.07
C VAL A 22 -13.34 -9.51 24.67
N ARG A 23 -13.85 -8.80 23.67
CA ARG A 23 -13.83 -9.22 22.28
C ARG A 23 -12.36 -9.19 21.83
N ARG A 24 -11.71 -10.34 21.86
CA ARG A 24 -10.39 -10.53 21.26
C ARG A 24 -10.54 -10.46 19.75
N TYR A 25 -10.41 -9.26 19.20
CA TYR A 25 -10.23 -9.09 17.77
C TYR A 25 -8.74 -9.22 17.44
N ARG A 26 -8.42 -10.15 16.53
CA ARG A 26 -7.11 -10.18 15.88
C ARG A 26 -7.20 -9.23 14.69
N ALA A 27 -6.61 -8.05 14.82
CA ALA A 27 -6.40 -7.18 13.67
C ALA A 27 -5.58 -7.95 12.62
N PRO A 28 -6.02 -8.01 11.35
CA PRO A 28 -5.21 -8.50 10.25
C PRO A 28 -3.88 -7.75 10.27
N LYS A 29 -2.75 -8.48 10.26
CA LYS A 29 -1.46 -7.83 10.06
C LYS A 29 -1.46 -7.25 8.65
N ASP A 30 -1.06 -5.98 8.53
CA ASP A 30 -0.86 -5.40 7.20
C ASP A 30 0.12 -6.27 6.41
N PRO A 31 -0.15 -6.54 5.13
CA PRO A 31 0.74 -7.35 4.31
C PRO A 31 2.08 -6.62 4.16
N LEU A 32 3.17 -7.38 4.20
CA LEU A 32 4.47 -6.85 3.80
C LEU A 32 4.43 -6.48 2.33
N TRP A 33 5.14 -5.43 1.98
CA TRP A 33 5.31 -4.97 0.62
C TRP A 33 6.70 -5.33 0.12
N ARG A 34 6.78 -5.61 -1.17
CA ARG A 34 8.00 -5.99 -1.86
C ARG A 34 8.24 -5.07 -3.05
N ILE A 35 9.50 -4.70 -3.25
CA ILE A 35 9.99 -4.11 -4.50
C ILE A 35 11.00 -5.09 -5.08
N LEU A 36 10.64 -5.73 -6.18
CA LEU A 36 11.59 -6.43 -7.06
C LEU A 36 11.95 -5.47 -8.18
N GLY A 37 13.25 -5.21 -8.35
CA GLY A 37 13.72 -4.29 -9.38
C GLY A 37 14.98 -4.77 -10.04
N ALA A 38 15.26 -4.19 -11.20
CA ALA A 38 16.51 -4.39 -11.92
C ALA A 38 17.06 -3.05 -12.41
N VAL A 39 18.38 -2.96 -12.47
CA VAL A 39 19.10 -1.84 -13.06
C VAL A 39 19.99 -2.39 -14.16
N ALA A 40 19.80 -1.88 -15.38
CA ALA A 40 20.58 -2.27 -16.54
C ALA A 40 21.33 -1.04 -17.07
N PRO A 41 22.62 -0.87 -16.75
CA PRO A 41 23.43 0.18 -17.35
C PRO A 41 23.72 -0.13 -18.82
N GLY A 42 23.64 0.89 -19.67
CA GLY A 42 24.15 0.89 -21.03
C GLY A 42 25.18 2.00 -21.24
N PRO A 43 25.65 2.23 -22.48
CA PRO A 43 26.78 3.13 -22.74
C PRO A 43 26.47 4.60 -22.41
N ASN A 44 25.23 5.04 -22.68
CA ASN A 44 24.80 6.44 -22.55
C ASN A 44 23.60 6.63 -21.62
N ALA A 45 23.01 5.55 -21.13
CA ALA A 45 21.77 5.57 -20.37
C ALA A 45 21.68 4.37 -19.44
N THR A 46 20.85 4.49 -18.41
CA THR A 46 20.55 3.42 -17.45
C THR A 46 19.06 3.20 -17.37
N TRP A 47 18.64 1.94 -17.41
CA TRP A 47 17.26 1.52 -17.28
C TRP A 47 16.99 0.99 -15.88
N PHE A 48 15.90 1.46 -15.29
CA PHE A 48 15.40 1.03 -14.00
C PHE A 48 14.05 0.34 -14.18
N PHE A 49 13.99 -0.91 -13.76
CA PHE A 49 12.79 -1.72 -13.70
C PHE A 49 12.33 -1.80 -12.26
N LYS A 50 11.04 -1.56 -12.00
CA LYS A 50 10.49 -1.60 -10.64
C LYS A 50 9.13 -2.27 -10.62
N VAL A 51 8.98 -3.27 -9.76
CA VAL A 51 7.71 -3.98 -9.48
C VAL A 51 7.38 -3.86 -7.99
N PRO A 52 6.61 -2.82 -7.59
CA PRO A 52 6.08 -2.73 -6.24
C PRO A 52 4.76 -3.53 -6.11
N ALA A 53 4.68 -4.44 -5.15
CA ALA A 53 3.46 -5.25 -4.92
C ALA A 53 3.40 -5.80 -3.49
N PRO A 54 2.23 -6.31 -3.03
CA PRO A 54 2.17 -7.16 -1.85
C PRO A 54 3.15 -8.34 -2.01
N ALA A 55 3.85 -8.69 -0.93
CA ALA A 55 4.94 -9.68 -0.99
C ALA A 55 4.45 -11.04 -1.50
N ASP A 56 3.33 -11.53 -0.99
CA ASP A 56 2.71 -12.80 -1.40
C ASP A 56 2.36 -12.86 -2.90
N ARG A 57 1.88 -11.73 -3.44
CA ARG A 57 1.57 -11.57 -4.87
C ARG A 57 2.83 -11.63 -5.72
N LEU A 58 3.91 -10.98 -5.29
CA LEU A 58 5.16 -10.93 -6.05
C LEU A 58 5.95 -12.24 -5.95
N ASP A 59 5.90 -12.92 -4.82
CA ASP A 59 6.55 -14.22 -4.59
C ASP A 59 6.09 -15.26 -5.60
N SER A 60 4.79 -15.27 -5.88
CA SER A 60 4.16 -16.22 -6.80
C SER A 60 4.65 -16.07 -8.25
N VAL A 61 5.08 -14.88 -8.65
CA VAL A 61 5.50 -14.57 -10.04
C VAL A 61 6.99 -14.23 -10.15
N LYS A 62 7.73 -14.18 -9.04
CA LYS A 62 9.14 -13.79 -9.01
C LYS A 62 10.00 -14.57 -10.01
N PRO A 63 9.87 -15.90 -10.17
CA PRO A 63 10.66 -16.64 -11.16
C PRO A 63 10.45 -16.13 -12.59
N GLU A 64 9.23 -15.76 -12.95
CA GLU A 64 8.89 -15.22 -14.26
C GLU A 64 9.52 -13.83 -14.49
N VAL A 65 9.47 -12.98 -13.47
CA VAL A 65 10.13 -11.65 -13.51
C VAL A 65 11.64 -11.78 -13.65
N LEU A 66 12.27 -12.71 -12.94
CA LEU A 66 13.71 -12.97 -13.06
C LEU A 66 14.07 -13.54 -14.45
N ALA A 67 13.24 -14.43 -15.00
CA ALA A 67 13.42 -14.96 -16.34
C ALA A 67 13.25 -13.87 -17.42
N PHE A 68 12.39 -12.87 -17.18
CA PHE A 68 12.31 -11.68 -18.03
C PHE A 68 13.62 -10.87 -17.98
N PHE A 69 14.16 -10.61 -16.79
CA PHE A 69 15.44 -9.90 -16.64
C PHE A 69 16.62 -10.63 -17.31
N GLN A 70 16.61 -11.97 -17.30
CA GLN A 70 17.60 -12.80 -18.01
C GLN A 70 17.59 -12.62 -19.53
N LYS A 71 16.48 -12.17 -20.11
CA LYS A 71 16.32 -12.00 -21.55
C LYS A 71 16.60 -10.57 -22.02
N LEU A 72 16.99 -9.67 -21.11
CA LEU A 72 17.37 -8.31 -21.47
C LEU A 72 18.63 -8.32 -22.34
N LYS A 73 18.59 -7.54 -23.41
CA LYS A 73 19.70 -7.40 -24.37
C LYS A 73 20.01 -5.94 -24.59
N LEU A 74 21.29 -5.62 -24.68
CA LEU A 74 21.75 -4.29 -25.05
C LEU A 74 22.24 -4.34 -26.50
N GLU A 75 21.55 -3.63 -27.39
CA GLU A 75 21.83 -3.61 -28.83
C GLU A 75 21.89 -2.15 -29.29
N ASP A 76 23.00 -1.75 -29.92
CA ASP A 76 23.23 -0.37 -30.40
C ASP A 76 22.99 0.73 -29.35
N GLY A 77 23.32 0.43 -28.09
CA GLY A 77 23.13 1.36 -26.97
C GLY A 77 21.67 1.53 -26.52
N GLN A 78 20.75 0.67 -27.01
CA GLN A 78 19.36 0.60 -26.59
C GLN A 78 19.10 -0.73 -25.88
N LEU A 79 18.43 -0.68 -24.73
CA LEU A 79 17.97 -1.89 -24.07
C LEU A 79 16.72 -2.43 -24.79
N ARG A 80 16.74 -3.73 -25.10
CA ARG A 80 15.70 -4.48 -25.77
C ARG A 80 15.21 -5.59 -24.84
N TRP A 81 13.92 -5.88 -24.92
CA TRP A 81 13.30 -7.00 -24.21
C TRP A 81 12.25 -7.69 -25.07
N THR A 82 11.95 -8.94 -24.73
CA THR A 82 10.85 -9.69 -25.31
C THR A 82 9.85 -10.00 -24.20
N LEU A 83 8.59 -9.65 -24.42
CA LEU A 83 7.54 -9.87 -23.43
C LEU A 83 7.29 -11.38 -23.25
N PRO A 84 7.22 -11.88 -22.01
CA PRO A 84 6.70 -13.20 -21.74
C PRO A 84 5.24 -13.33 -22.20
N GLN A 85 4.77 -14.56 -22.39
CA GLN A 85 3.40 -14.82 -22.81
C GLN A 85 2.40 -14.22 -21.81
N GLY A 86 1.37 -13.54 -22.31
CA GLY A 86 0.34 -12.92 -21.47
C GLY A 86 0.73 -11.59 -20.84
N TRP A 87 1.97 -11.13 -21.01
CA TRP A 87 2.38 -9.78 -20.60
C TRP A 87 1.92 -8.77 -21.64
N VAL A 88 1.48 -7.62 -21.17
CA VAL A 88 1.03 -6.51 -22.01
C VAL A 88 1.92 -5.31 -21.75
N GLU A 89 2.47 -4.72 -22.80
CA GLU A 89 3.19 -3.45 -22.71
C GLU A 89 2.26 -2.30 -23.05
N GLU A 90 2.21 -1.33 -22.14
CA GLU A 90 1.49 -0.07 -22.28
C GLU A 90 2.50 1.06 -22.42
N LYS A 91 2.18 2.04 -23.27
CA LYS A 91 2.96 3.28 -23.36
C LYS A 91 2.89 3.97 -22.01
N GLY A 92 4.05 4.20 -21.39
CA GLY A 92 4.15 4.74 -20.05
C GLY A 92 3.54 6.15 -19.91
N ALA A 93 3.17 6.50 -18.67
CA ALA A 93 2.94 7.89 -18.26
C ALA A 93 4.19 8.76 -18.54
N PRO A 94 4.11 10.10 -18.47
CA PRO A 94 5.30 10.96 -18.61
C PRO A 94 6.44 10.45 -17.74
N GLN A 95 7.66 10.44 -18.29
CA GLN A 95 8.89 9.92 -17.64
C GLN A 95 9.05 8.40 -17.53
N ARG A 96 8.12 7.58 -18.03
CA ARG A 96 8.32 6.12 -18.18
C ARG A 96 8.56 5.78 -19.65
N GLU A 97 9.54 4.94 -19.91
CA GLU A 97 9.76 4.37 -21.26
C GLU A 97 8.66 3.36 -21.60
N ALA A 98 8.31 2.50 -20.63
CA ALA A 98 7.24 1.51 -20.77
C ALA A 98 6.61 1.14 -19.42
N THR A 99 5.39 0.61 -19.46
CA THR A 99 4.74 -0.04 -18.32
C THR A 99 4.30 -1.44 -18.75
N LEU A 100 4.72 -2.48 -18.02
CA LEU A 100 4.32 -3.87 -18.31
C LEU A 100 3.26 -4.32 -17.30
N ARG A 101 2.17 -4.92 -17.80
CA ARG A 101 1.08 -5.53 -17.03
C ARG A 101 1.18 -7.05 -17.11
N PHE A 102 1.12 -7.74 -15.98
CA PHE A 102 1.29 -9.20 -15.93
C PHE A 102 0.70 -9.85 -14.67
N GLY A 103 0.77 -11.19 -14.62
CA GLY A 103 0.23 -12.04 -13.56
C GLY A 103 -1.24 -12.40 -13.77
N ASP A 104 -1.73 -13.44 -13.10
CA ASP A 104 -3.06 -14.01 -13.39
C ASP A 104 -4.20 -13.37 -12.58
N ARG A 105 -3.87 -12.64 -11.52
CA ARG A 105 -4.85 -12.06 -10.58
C ARG A 105 -5.08 -10.58 -10.86
N GLU A 106 -6.34 -10.13 -10.78
CA GLU A 106 -6.67 -8.70 -10.80
C GLU A 106 -6.45 -8.02 -9.43
N PRO A 107 -6.10 -6.72 -9.38
CA PRO A 107 -5.56 -5.97 -10.51
C PRO A 107 -4.21 -6.56 -10.96
N LYS A 108 -3.90 -6.55 -12.26
CA LYS A 108 -2.58 -7.01 -12.76
C LYS A 108 -1.41 -6.32 -12.05
N LEU A 109 -0.29 -7.04 -11.93
CA LEU A 109 0.97 -6.45 -11.46
C LEU A 109 1.51 -5.46 -12.49
N GLU A 110 2.23 -4.45 -12.02
CA GLU A 110 2.79 -3.39 -12.84
C GLU A 110 4.31 -3.36 -12.70
N MET A 111 5.03 -3.45 -13.84
CA MET A 111 6.44 -3.15 -13.92
C MET A 111 6.63 -1.81 -14.63
N SER A 112 7.16 -0.81 -13.94
CA SER A 112 7.56 0.44 -14.57
C SER A 112 8.99 0.36 -15.09
N ILE A 113 9.21 0.77 -16.33
CA ILE A 113 10.52 0.89 -16.96
C ILE A 113 10.81 2.37 -17.18
N VAL A 114 11.88 2.86 -16.57
CA VAL A 114 12.33 4.25 -16.69
C VAL A 114 13.75 4.27 -17.21
N ARG A 115 14.02 5.14 -18.18
CA ARG A 115 15.35 5.39 -18.71
C ARG A 115 15.82 6.78 -18.34
N PHE A 116 17.01 6.84 -17.77
CA PHE A 116 17.72 8.08 -17.53
C PHE A 116 18.99 8.13 -18.36
N GLN A 117 19.40 9.32 -18.79
CA GLN A 117 20.71 9.53 -19.40
C GLN A 117 21.81 9.32 -18.35
N GLY A 118 22.98 8.87 -18.80
CA GLY A 118 24.10 8.53 -17.91
C GLY A 118 23.77 7.41 -16.93
N ASP A 119 24.23 7.55 -15.69
CA ASP A 119 24.06 6.57 -14.61
C ASP A 119 22.69 6.65 -13.89
N GLY A 120 21.84 7.60 -14.28
CA GLY A 120 20.54 7.83 -13.65
C GLY A 120 20.62 8.23 -12.17
N GLY A 121 21.71 8.90 -11.77
CA GLY A 121 21.96 9.29 -10.38
C GLY A 121 22.44 8.15 -9.49
N GLY A 122 22.97 7.08 -10.09
CA GLY A 122 23.69 6.00 -9.42
C GLY A 122 22.81 4.95 -8.71
N MET A 123 23.38 3.77 -8.49
CA MET A 123 22.68 2.64 -7.87
C MET A 123 22.27 2.93 -6.41
N LEU A 124 23.21 3.39 -5.57
CA LEU A 124 22.96 3.57 -4.13
C LEU A 124 21.84 4.58 -3.83
N PRO A 125 21.81 5.79 -4.43
CA PRO A 125 20.71 6.73 -4.19
C PRO A 125 19.36 6.20 -4.68
N ASN A 126 19.32 5.48 -5.80
CA ASN A 126 18.10 4.83 -6.30
C ASN A 126 17.59 3.76 -5.32
N LEU A 127 18.48 2.89 -4.85
CA LEU A 127 18.14 1.84 -3.91
C LEU A 127 17.62 2.41 -2.58
N ASN A 128 18.29 3.45 -2.05
CA ASN A 128 17.83 4.14 -0.84
C ASN A 128 16.45 4.81 -1.03
N ARG A 129 16.12 5.33 -2.23
CA ARG A 129 14.76 5.82 -2.52
C ARG A 129 13.71 4.71 -2.49
N TRP A 130 14.05 3.50 -2.92
CA TRP A 130 13.13 2.35 -2.86
C TRP A 130 13.00 1.80 -1.44
N ARG A 131 14.09 1.83 -0.66
CA ARG A 131 14.08 1.50 0.77
C ARG A 131 13.20 2.45 1.57
N ASP A 132 13.32 3.77 1.33
CA ASP A 132 12.46 4.78 1.94
C ASP A 132 10.96 4.52 1.63
N GLN A 133 10.62 4.10 0.40
CA GLN A 133 9.24 3.73 0.01
C GLN A 133 8.69 2.52 0.78
N LEU A 134 9.58 1.62 1.21
CA LEU A 134 9.26 0.43 1.99
C LEU A 134 9.39 0.65 3.51
N GLY A 135 9.76 1.85 3.96
CA GLY A 135 9.97 2.15 5.38
C GLY A 135 11.22 1.48 5.95
N LEU A 136 12.22 1.24 5.11
CA LEU A 136 13.51 0.67 5.50
C LEU A 136 14.55 1.78 5.71
N GLU A 137 15.48 1.57 6.63
CA GLU A 137 16.61 2.49 6.84
C GLU A 137 17.51 2.57 5.62
N LYS A 138 18.17 3.70 5.40
CA LYS A 138 19.14 3.85 4.31
C LYS A 138 20.40 3.03 4.58
N ILE A 139 21.04 2.59 3.51
CA ILE A 139 22.31 1.87 3.57
C ILE A 139 23.45 2.72 3.02
N GLY A 140 24.68 2.34 3.38
CA GLY A 140 25.92 2.84 2.80
C GLY A 140 26.43 2.00 1.63
N GLU A 141 27.55 2.40 1.03
CA GLU A 141 28.17 1.68 -0.10
C GLU A 141 28.62 0.27 0.27
N SER A 142 29.11 0.06 1.50
CA SER A 142 29.60 -1.24 1.97
C SER A 142 28.52 -2.32 1.97
N GLU A 143 27.25 -1.94 2.11
CA GLU A 143 26.12 -2.86 2.16
C GLU A 143 25.53 -3.13 0.76
N LEU A 144 25.83 -2.28 -0.22
CA LEU A 144 25.23 -2.38 -1.55
C LEU A 144 25.44 -3.75 -2.23
N PRO A 145 26.62 -4.39 -2.19
CA PRO A 145 26.83 -5.71 -2.79
C PRO A 145 26.01 -6.84 -2.13
N THR A 146 25.51 -6.61 -0.92
CA THR A 146 24.67 -7.59 -0.22
C THR A 146 23.24 -7.59 -0.77
N LEU A 147 22.76 -6.45 -1.26
CA LEU A 147 21.38 -6.25 -1.73
C LEU A 147 21.23 -6.26 -3.25
N ALA A 148 22.21 -5.71 -3.97
CA ALA A 148 22.23 -5.70 -5.43
C ALA A 148 23.06 -6.87 -5.94
N LYS A 149 22.42 -7.80 -6.65
CA LYS A 149 23.05 -9.00 -7.21
C LYS A 149 23.13 -8.88 -8.73
N LYS A 150 24.33 -9.01 -9.27
CA LYS A 150 24.52 -9.13 -10.72
C LYS A 150 23.90 -10.44 -11.19
N LEU A 151 23.16 -10.39 -12.29
CA LEU A 151 22.55 -11.55 -12.91
C LEU A 151 23.52 -12.15 -13.93
N ASP A 152 23.88 -13.43 -13.75
CA ASP A 152 24.83 -14.12 -14.62
C ASP A 152 24.18 -14.63 -15.92
N GLY A 153 24.99 -14.74 -16.99
CA GLY A 153 24.54 -15.32 -18.26
C GLY A 153 23.58 -14.45 -19.07
N VAL A 154 23.51 -13.14 -18.79
CA VAL A 154 22.67 -12.17 -19.50
C VAL A 154 23.49 -11.42 -20.54
N ALA A 155 22.89 -11.11 -21.69
CA ALA A 155 23.55 -10.36 -22.77
C ALA A 155 23.77 -8.88 -22.43
N ALA A 156 23.00 -8.34 -21.49
CA ALA A 156 23.19 -7.03 -20.88
C ALA A 156 23.74 -7.18 -19.45
N GLU A 157 24.43 -6.16 -18.95
CA GLU A 157 24.69 -6.07 -17.52
C GLU A 157 23.38 -5.76 -16.78
N VAL A 158 23.00 -6.61 -15.83
CA VAL A 158 21.77 -6.46 -15.05
C VAL A 158 22.05 -6.70 -13.58
N TRP A 159 21.66 -5.74 -12.74
CA TRP A 159 21.72 -5.82 -11.29
C TRP A 159 20.30 -5.92 -10.73
N VAL A 160 19.99 -6.99 -10.02
CA VAL A 160 18.69 -7.22 -9.41
C VAL A 160 18.74 -6.86 -7.93
N VAL A 161 17.68 -6.18 -7.47
CA VAL A 161 17.45 -5.89 -6.05
C VAL A 161 16.09 -6.39 -5.65
N ASP A 162 16.01 -6.84 -4.40
CA ASP A 162 14.84 -7.52 -3.89
C ASP A 162 14.61 -7.13 -2.43
N LEU A 163 13.66 -6.23 -2.22
CA LEU A 163 13.47 -5.54 -0.95
C LEU A 163 12.08 -5.85 -0.41
N VAL A 164 11.99 -6.11 0.89
CA VAL A 164 10.72 -6.33 1.60
C VAL A 164 10.67 -5.36 2.78
N GLY A 165 9.54 -4.69 2.97
CA GLY A 165 9.33 -3.80 4.10
C GLY A 165 7.86 -3.64 4.48
N PRO A 166 7.58 -3.02 5.63
CA PRO A 166 6.23 -2.90 6.15
C PRO A 166 5.38 -1.84 5.43
N GLN A 167 6.02 -0.85 4.80
CA GLN A 167 5.30 0.27 4.21
C GLN A 167 4.90 -0.02 2.77
N ARG A 168 3.64 0.28 2.41
CA ARG A 168 3.20 0.31 1.01
C ARG A 168 3.98 1.39 0.25
N PRO A 169 4.70 1.03 -0.84
CA PRO A 169 5.32 2.01 -1.72
C PRO A 169 4.26 2.96 -2.27
N GLY A 170 4.46 4.26 -2.05
CA GLY A 170 3.62 5.28 -2.68
C GLY A 170 3.69 5.18 -4.21
N ALA A 171 2.56 5.33 -4.89
CA ALA A 171 2.54 5.55 -6.33
C ALA A 171 3.05 6.98 -6.61
N GLY A 172 4.37 7.16 -6.73
CA GLY A 172 4.96 8.47 -7.04
C GLY A 172 4.79 9.52 -5.92
N PRO A 173 5.18 10.79 -6.16
CA PRO A 173 5.09 11.85 -5.15
C PRO A 173 3.65 11.97 -4.66
N ARG A 174 3.49 12.10 -3.33
CA ARG A 174 2.22 12.11 -2.60
C ARG A 174 1.09 12.78 -3.40
N ALA A 175 0.29 11.99 -4.09
CA ALA A 175 -1.13 12.25 -4.05
C ALA A 175 -1.54 11.88 -2.62
N MET A 176 -1.53 12.86 -1.72
CA MET A 176 -2.52 12.87 -0.66
C MET A 176 -3.87 13.01 -1.33
N ALA A 177 -4.33 11.95 -2.00
CA ALA A 177 -5.75 11.71 -2.05
C ALA A 177 -6.10 11.45 -0.58
N LYS A 178 -6.50 12.53 0.11
CA LYS A 178 -7.46 12.41 1.21
C LYS A 178 -8.45 11.32 0.76
N PRO A 179 -8.79 10.32 1.60
CA PRO A 179 -9.96 9.49 1.33
C PRO A 179 -11.05 10.44 0.84
N GLN A 180 -11.64 10.17 -0.32
CA GLN A 180 -12.61 11.06 -0.93
C GLN A 180 -13.70 11.29 0.13
N GLU A 181 -13.62 12.43 0.84
CA GLU A 181 -14.70 12.88 1.71
C GLU A 181 -15.86 13.00 0.74
N VAL A 182 -16.88 12.15 0.94
CA VAL A 182 -18.12 12.19 0.18
C VAL A 182 -18.54 13.66 0.20
N SER A 183 -18.44 14.33 -0.95
CA SER A 183 -18.75 15.75 -1.00
C SER A 183 -20.20 15.89 -0.56
N PRO A 184 -20.50 16.68 0.48
CA PRO A 184 -21.88 16.90 0.90
C PRO A 184 -22.70 17.31 -0.31
N PRO A 185 -23.90 16.74 -0.51
CA PRO A 185 -24.74 17.16 -1.61
C PRO A 185 -25.11 18.65 -1.43
N ALA A 186 -24.72 19.45 -2.41
CA ALA A 186 -25.16 20.81 -2.71
C ALA A 186 -24.57 22.00 -1.92
N ASN A 187 -24.52 23.14 -2.63
CA ASN A 187 -23.92 24.46 -2.35
C ASN A 187 -24.47 25.22 -1.12
N ARG A 188 -24.82 24.56 0.00
CA ARG A 188 -25.18 25.26 1.24
C ARG A 188 -24.60 24.55 2.46
N ALA A 189 -24.27 25.33 3.49
CA ALA A 189 -23.92 24.77 4.79
C ALA A 189 -25.11 23.91 5.31
N PRO A 190 -24.83 22.71 5.85
CA PRO A 190 -25.88 21.86 6.38
C PRO A 190 -26.60 22.56 7.53
N THR A 191 -27.93 22.44 7.56
CA THR A 191 -28.73 22.96 8.66
C THR A 191 -28.63 22.03 9.88
N LEU A 192 -29.04 22.51 11.05
CA LEU A 192 -29.15 21.64 12.24
C LEU A 192 -30.11 20.47 12.03
N ASP A 193 -31.12 20.63 11.19
CA ASP A 193 -32.06 19.55 10.85
C ASP A 193 -31.42 18.51 9.92
N ASP A 194 -30.58 18.95 8.98
CA ASP A 194 -29.77 18.05 8.15
C ASP A 194 -28.88 17.17 9.05
N ILE A 195 -28.22 17.77 10.06
CA ILE A 195 -27.37 17.06 11.03
C ILE A 195 -28.20 16.13 11.91
N ARG A 196 -29.35 16.56 12.44
CA ARG A 196 -30.22 15.72 13.28
C ARG A 196 -30.75 14.50 12.54
N SER A 197 -31.05 14.64 11.24
CA SER A 197 -31.52 13.53 10.41
C SER A 197 -30.47 12.42 10.24
N MET A 198 -29.19 12.71 10.48
CA MET A 198 -28.11 11.72 10.42
C MET A 198 -28.06 10.80 11.64
N PHE A 199 -28.80 11.11 12.70
CA PHE A 199 -28.79 10.33 13.94
C PHE A 199 -30.19 9.85 14.28
N THR A 200 -30.36 8.54 14.45
CA THR A 200 -31.56 7.96 15.07
C THR A 200 -31.23 7.60 16.51
N TYR A 201 -32.00 8.12 17.46
CA TYR A 201 -31.86 7.77 18.88
C TYR A 201 -33.23 7.59 19.53
N GLU A 202 -33.33 6.67 20.48
CA GLU A 202 -34.48 6.56 21.37
C GLU A 202 -34.27 7.43 22.60
N ARG A 203 -35.23 8.32 22.87
CA ARG A 203 -35.16 9.23 24.02
C ARG A 203 -35.55 8.49 25.30
N PRO A 204 -34.68 8.46 26.33
CA PRO A 204 -35.06 7.85 27.59
C PRO A 204 -36.22 8.61 28.27
N PRO A 205 -37.06 7.92 29.06
CA PRO A 205 -38.15 8.56 29.78
C PRO A 205 -37.66 9.72 30.68
N GLY A 206 -38.34 10.87 30.62
CA GLY A 206 -38.03 12.03 31.46
C GLY A 206 -37.02 13.03 30.88
N TRP A 207 -36.38 12.71 29.76
CA TRP A 207 -35.49 13.66 29.07
C TRP A 207 -36.31 14.71 28.30
N LYS A 208 -35.99 15.98 28.54
CA LYS A 208 -36.55 17.11 27.78
C LYS A 208 -35.48 17.66 26.85
N GLU A 209 -35.88 17.93 25.62
CA GLU A 209 -35.00 18.55 24.62
C GLU A 209 -34.79 20.02 24.98
N ASN A 210 -33.54 20.48 24.95
CA ASN A 210 -33.21 21.85 25.31
C ASN A 210 -33.73 22.82 24.22
N PRO A 211 -34.70 23.71 24.52
CA PRO A 211 -35.11 24.72 23.56
C PRO A 211 -33.93 25.64 23.28
N GLN A 212 -33.57 25.77 21.99
CA GLN A 212 -32.36 26.49 21.58
C GLN A 212 -32.48 28.01 21.90
N PRO A 213 -31.38 28.69 22.22
CA PRO A 213 -31.36 30.16 22.21
C PRO A 213 -31.55 30.67 20.77
N SER A 214 -32.42 31.68 20.63
CA SER A 214 -32.68 32.42 19.38
C SER A 214 -31.46 33.16 18.88
#